data_AF-A0A0V0J4A4-F1
#
_entry.id   AF-A0A0V0J4A4-F1
#
_cell.length_a   1.000
_cell.length_b   1.000
_cell.length_c   1.000
_cell.angle_alpha   90.00
_cell.angle_beta   90.00
_cell.angle_gamma   90.00
#
_symmetry.space_group_name_H-M   'P 1'
#
loop_
_entity.id
_entity.type
_entity.pdbx_description
1 polymer ?
#
loop_
_entity_poly.entity_id
_entity_poly.type
_entity_poly.pdbx_seq_one_letter_code
_entity_poly.pdbx_strand_id
1 'polypeptide(L)'
;FPLLVDRVIKARGSKFRLPSVWPYQFPGFLPHLVLSSMSSTPASASSGGQQVSSSGGQGRNKEIYKYDAPWNIYALNWSLRPDKRFRLAIGSLIEEYNNKIQVITLDEAQGKFIAQTPFAHHYPATKIMWIPDMKGTCPDLLATSGDYLRIWKVGDNDVKMECMLNNNQNSDFCAPLTSFDWNEVDPNLIGASSIDTTCTIWGLETQQVIGRANTKSVSGHVKTQLIAHDKEVYDIAFSRAGGNRDIFASVGADGSVRLFDLRNLETSTIIYENMSRTPLLRLAWNRQDPNYIATFAMNSMEVTILDLRVLFTPVATLDNHRAFINGLAWAPHSSCHICTAADDCQALIWDIQSMPRAIEDPILAYTAAAEINQIQWSSVQPDWIAICYNNSLEILRI
;
A
#
# COMPACT_ATOMS: atom_id res chain seq x y z
N PHE A 1 -10.27 -0.76 -4.31
CA PHE A 1 -10.22 -1.63 -3.11
C PHE A 1 -11.44 -2.57 -2.90
N PRO A 2 -12.71 -2.13 -2.90
CA PRO A 2 -13.85 -3.04 -2.66
C PRO A 2 -14.06 -4.08 -3.78
N LEU A 3 -13.67 -3.76 -5.02
CA LEU A 3 -13.69 -4.72 -6.12
C LEU A 3 -12.69 -5.88 -5.95
N LEU A 4 -11.58 -5.72 -5.19
CA LEU A 4 -10.59 -6.80 -5.03
C LEU A 4 -10.85 -7.67 -3.81
N VAL A 5 -11.29 -7.12 -2.68
CA VAL A 5 -11.81 -7.97 -1.59
C VAL A 5 -12.96 -8.81 -2.16
N ASP A 6 -13.86 -8.20 -2.94
CA ASP A 6 -14.96 -8.91 -3.59
C ASP A 6 -14.49 -9.85 -4.73
N ARG A 7 -13.46 -9.53 -5.53
CA ARG A 7 -12.89 -10.44 -6.56
C ARG A 7 -12.04 -11.58 -5.99
N VAL A 8 -11.24 -11.33 -4.95
CA VAL A 8 -10.45 -12.34 -4.19
C VAL A 8 -11.39 -13.26 -3.41
N ILE A 9 -12.48 -12.73 -2.85
CA ILE A 9 -13.56 -13.52 -2.23
C ILE A 9 -14.34 -14.31 -3.31
N LYS A 10 -14.69 -13.71 -4.45
CA LYS A 10 -15.40 -14.40 -5.56
C LYS A 10 -14.57 -15.52 -6.20
N ALA A 11 -13.25 -15.37 -6.30
CA ALA A 11 -12.35 -16.39 -6.83
C ALA A 11 -12.34 -17.70 -6.00
N ARG A 12 -12.79 -17.67 -4.73
CA ARG A 12 -12.86 -18.83 -3.84
C ARG A 12 -14.20 -19.58 -3.79
N GLY A 13 -15.17 -19.22 -4.64
CA GLY A 13 -16.35 -20.04 -4.93
C GLY A 13 -17.02 -20.72 -3.72
N SER A 14 -17.73 -19.97 -2.86
CA SER A 14 -18.73 -20.55 -1.96
C SER A 14 -19.73 -19.51 -1.43
N LYS A 15 -20.97 -19.59 -1.95
CA LYS A 15 -22.25 -19.29 -1.27
C LYS A 15 -22.28 -18.20 -0.18
N PHE A 16 -21.82 -16.99 -0.47
CA PHE A 16 -22.30 -15.79 0.21
C PHE A 16 -22.87 -14.83 -0.82
N ARG A 17 -24.19 -14.90 -1.02
CA ARG A 17 -24.94 -13.84 -1.68
C ARG A 17 -25.00 -12.66 -0.71
N LEU A 18 -24.37 -11.55 -1.07
CA LEU A 18 -24.85 -10.25 -0.60
C LEU A 18 -26.15 -9.92 -1.38
N PRO A 19 -27.16 -9.29 -0.75
CA PRO A 19 -28.45 -9.04 -1.37
C PRO A 19 -28.30 -8.17 -2.62
N SER A 20 -28.97 -8.61 -3.67
CA SER A 20 -29.07 -7.95 -4.97
C SER A 20 -29.80 -6.62 -4.85
N VAL A 21 -29.11 -5.50 -5.07
CA VAL A 21 -29.71 -4.29 -5.62
C VAL A 21 -28.72 -3.61 -6.56
N TRP A 22 -28.81 -3.94 -7.84
CA TRP A 22 -28.41 -3.07 -8.95
C TRP A 22 -29.63 -2.94 -9.85
N PRO A 23 -29.96 -1.72 -10.30
CA PRO A 23 -30.29 -1.61 -11.71
C PRO A 23 -29.63 -0.36 -12.29
N TYR A 24 -28.60 -0.56 -13.10
CA TYR A 24 -28.35 0.32 -14.24
C TYR A 24 -28.03 -0.56 -15.46
N GLN A 25 -29.05 -0.71 -16.31
CA GLN A 25 -28.94 -1.30 -17.64
C GLN A 25 -28.28 -0.28 -18.58
N PHE A 26 -27.26 -0.71 -19.31
CA PHE A 26 -26.93 -0.13 -20.61
C PHE A 26 -27.36 -1.13 -21.69
N PRO A 27 -28.10 -0.73 -22.74
CA PRO A 27 -28.14 -1.51 -23.97
C PRO A 27 -26.98 -1.10 -24.87
N GLY A 28 -26.24 -2.11 -25.35
CA GLY A 28 -25.15 -1.93 -26.29
C GLY A 28 -25.60 -1.70 -27.73
N PHE A 29 -24.64 -1.43 -28.62
CA PHE A 29 -24.59 -1.92 -30.00
C PHE A 29 -23.18 -1.64 -30.57
N LEU A 30 -22.70 -2.58 -31.37
CA LEU A 30 -21.45 -2.58 -32.14
C LEU A 30 -21.80 -2.46 -33.65
N PRO A 31 -20.84 -2.26 -34.58
CA PRO A 31 -20.60 -1.01 -35.30
C PRO A 31 -20.97 -1.06 -36.80
N HIS A 32 -20.93 0.09 -37.50
CA HIS A 32 -20.72 0.13 -38.95
C HIS A 32 -19.92 1.38 -39.38
N LEU A 33 -18.88 1.14 -40.19
CA LEU A 33 -18.16 2.12 -41.02
C LEU A 33 -19.13 2.83 -41.99
N VAL A 34 -18.90 4.14 -42.24
CA VAL A 34 -18.85 4.72 -43.60
C VAL A 34 -17.91 5.94 -43.61
N LEU A 35 -17.00 5.97 -44.58
CA LEU A 35 -16.15 7.11 -44.98
C LEU A 35 -16.98 8.26 -45.57
N SER A 36 -16.63 9.51 -45.27
CA SER A 36 -16.66 10.55 -46.30
C SER A 36 -15.64 11.66 -46.03
N SER A 37 -14.87 11.95 -47.06
CA SER A 37 -13.94 13.06 -47.22
C SER A 37 -14.67 14.39 -47.33
N MET A 38 -14.04 15.50 -46.91
CA MET A 38 -13.74 16.61 -47.81
C MET A 38 -12.78 17.63 -47.18
N SER A 39 -11.86 18.07 -48.03
CA SER A 39 -10.76 19.01 -47.84
C SER A 39 -11.17 20.47 -47.79
N SER A 40 -10.45 21.30 -47.03
CA SER A 40 -9.84 22.54 -47.56
C SER A 40 -8.75 23.06 -46.61
N THR A 41 -7.64 23.48 -47.20
CA THR A 41 -6.40 23.99 -46.58
C THR A 41 -6.39 25.54 -46.58
N PRO A 42 -5.28 26.25 -46.26
CA PRO A 42 -5.10 26.92 -44.97
C PRO A 42 -4.90 28.45 -45.13
N ALA A 43 -4.76 29.17 -44.02
CA ALA A 43 -4.21 30.53 -44.02
C ALA A 43 -3.08 30.65 -42.97
N SER A 44 -1.88 30.91 -43.49
CA SER A 44 -0.63 31.16 -42.78
C SER A 44 -0.54 32.60 -42.29
N ALA A 45 0.01 32.81 -41.10
CA ALA A 45 0.68 34.06 -40.74
C ALA A 45 1.93 33.76 -39.90
N SER A 46 3.08 34.07 -40.48
CA SER A 46 4.41 33.99 -39.90
C SER A 46 4.77 35.30 -39.18
N SER A 47 5.41 35.22 -38.01
CA SER A 47 6.38 36.22 -37.58
C SER A 47 7.45 35.55 -36.72
N GLY A 48 8.72 35.78 -37.09
CA GLY A 48 9.89 35.15 -36.50
C GLY A 48 10.50 35.95 -35.35
N GLY A 49 11.39 35.29 -34.59
CA GLY A 49 12.20 35.93 -33.58
C GLY A 49 13.09 34.97 -32.79
N GLN A 50 14.34 34.82 -33.26
CA GLN A 50 15.57 34.48 -32.54
C GLN A 50 15.73 33.13 -31.82
N GLN A 51 16.55 32.28 -32.46
CA GLN A 51 17.34 31.22 -31.83
C GLN A 51 18.36 31.83 -30.87
N VAL A 52 18.39 31.32 -29.63
CA VAL A 52 19.55 31.38 -28.75
C VAL A 52 20.04 29.95 -28.55
N SER A 53 21.23 29.69 -29.09
CA SER A 53 22.00 28.48 -28.85
C SER A 53 22.64 28.51 -27.45
N SER A 54 22.37 27.49 -26.63
CA SER A 54 23.19 27.22 -25.44
C SER A 54 23.60 25.74 -25.40
N SER A 55 24.83 25.49 -25.84
CA SER A 55 25.61 24.30 -25.52
C SER A 55 26.10 24.37 -24.07
N GLY A 56 25.89 23.32 -23.28
CA GLY A 56 26.49 23.17 -21.95
C GLY A 56 25.75 22.14 -21.10
N GLY A 57 26.30 20.93 -21.04
CA GLY A 57 25.72 19.80 -20.31
C GLY A 57 25.76 19.96 -18.79
N GLN A 58 24.60 19.75 -18.18
CA GLN A 58 24.44 19.07 -16.89
C GLN A 58 23.23 18.14 -17.08
N GLY A 59 23.41 16.84 -16.88
CA GLY A 59 22.29 15.90 -16.97
C GLY A 59 21.23 16.30 -15.96
N ARG A 60 20.07 16.78 -16.42
CA ARG A 60 18.89 16.91 -15.57
C ARG A 60 18.55 15.51 -15.08
N ASN A 61 18.74 15.24 -13.79
CA ASN A 61 18.23 14.02 -13.18
C ASN A 61 16.74 13.94 -13.47
N LYS A 62 16.27 12.81 -14.02
CA LYS A 62 14.85 12.62 -14.27
C LYS A 62 14.10 12.70 -12.95
N GLU A 63 13.05 13.51 -12.91
CA GLU A 63 12.17 13.67 -11.75
C GLU A 63 11.16 12.53 -11.65
N ILE A 64 10.99 11.76 -12.73
CA ILE A 64 10.08 10.63 -12.82
C ILE A 64 10.80 9.46 -13.50
N TYR A 65 10.76 8.29 -12.87
CA TYR A 65 11.14 7.02 -13.51
C TYR A 65 9.94 6.10 -13.58
N LYS A 66 9.77 5.43 -14.72
CA LYS A 66 8.64 4.54 -14.99
C LYS A 66 9.11 3.13 -15.29
N TYR A 67 8.35 2.15 -14.82
CA TYR A 67 8.47 0.74 -15.16
C TYR A 67 7.10 0.19 -15.57
N ASP A 68 7.03 -0.53 -16.69
CA ASP A 68 5.83 -1.21 -17.14
C ASP A 68 5.97 -2.71 -16.95
N ALA A 69 5.11 -3.28 -16.10
CA ALA A 69 5.02 -4.70 -15.85
C ALA A 69 4.20 -5.40 -16.96
N PRO A 70 4.36 -6.72 -17.14
CA PRO A 70 3.55 -7.50 -18.09
C PRO A 70 2.11 -7.75 -17.62
N TRP A 71 1.77 -7.31 -16.41
CA TRP A 71 0.49 -7.51 -15.73
C TRP A 71 0.15 -6.26 -14.91
N ASN A 72 -1.11 -6.10 -14.54
CA ASN A 72 -1.51 -5.02 -13.65
C ASN A 72 -0.81 -5.14 -12.30
N ILE A 73 -0.38 -4.01 -11.74
CA ILE A 73 0.29 -3.91 -10.44
C ILE A 73 -0.74 -3.48 -9.41
N TYR A 74 -0.77 -4.18 -8.28
CA TYR A 74 -1.70 -3.88 -7.19
C TYR A 74 -1.02 -3.61 -5.86
N ALA A 75 0.00 -4.39 -5.51
CA ALA A 75 0.77 -4.17 -4.29
C ALA A 75 2.18 -3.73 -4.65
N LEU A 76 2.74 -2.81 -3.87
CA LEU A 76 4.13 -2.39 -3.97
C LEU A 76 4.69 -1.97 -2.61
N ASN A 77 5.99 -2.14 -2.41
CA ASN A 77 6.69 -1.58 -1.25
C ASN A 77 8.18 -1.37 -1.52
N TRP A 78 8.72 -0.30 -0.93
CA TRP A 78 10.15 0.06 -1.01
C TRP A 78 11.00 -0.85 -0.13
N SER A 79 12.15 -1.25 -0.64
CA SER A 79 13.15 -1.90 0.19
C SER A 79 13.69 -0.90 1.21
N LEU A 80 13.82 -1.36 2.46
CA LEU A 80 14.34 -0.55 3.57
C LEU A 80 15.85 -0.68 3.76
N ARG A 81 16.51 -1.49 2.92
CA ARG A 81 17.95 -1.73 2.94
C ARG A 81 18.72 -0.53 2.35
N PRO A 82 19.66 0.10 3.11
CA PRO A 82 20.45 1.22 2.60
C PRO A 82 21.36 0.86 1.42
N ASP A 83 21.85 -0.38 1.37
CA ASP A 83 22.72 -0.89 0.31
C ASP A 83 21.98 -1.25 -0.98
N LYS A 84 20.64 -1.25 -0.96
CA LYS A 84 19.78 -1.60 -2.10
C LYS A 84 18.85 -0.43 -2.44
N ARG A 85 19.46 0.71 -2.80
CA ARG A 85 18.75 1.93 -3.19
C ARG A 85 17.80 1.68 -4.36
N PHE A 86 16.68 2.39 -4.36
CA PHE A 86 15.66 2.33 -5.42
C PHE A 86 15.15 0.94 -5.79
N ARG A 87 15.17 0.01 -4.83
CA ARG A 87 14.62 -1.33 -4.98
C ARG A 87 13.19 -1.39 -4.47
N LEU A 88 12.30 -1.96 -5.27
CA LEU A 88 10.91 -2.18 -4.90
C LEU A 88 10.53 -3.64 -5.13
N ALA A 89 9.56 -4.11 -4.38
CA ALA A 89 8.81 -5.32 -4.71
C ALA A 89 7.43 -4.90 -5.23
N ILE A 90 6.95 -5.55 -6.29
CA ILE A 90 5.64 -5.34 -6.89
C ILE A 90 4.89 -6.67 -6.99
N GLY A 91 3.56 -6.62 -6.82
CA GLY A 91 2.66 -7.77 -6.92
C GLY A 91 1.66 -7.60 -8.05
N SER A 92 1.45 -8.67 -8.81
CA SER A 92 0.49 -8.71 -9.89
C SER A 92 -0.94 -8.71 -9.39
N LEU A 93 -1.83 -8.22 -10.24
CA LEU A 93 -3.26 -8.46 -10.20
C LEU A 93 -3.68 -9.21 -11.45
N ILE A 94 -3.64 -10.53 -11.36
CA ILE A 94 -4.14 -11.47 -12.35
C ILE A 94 -5.36 -12.15 -11.74
N GLU A 95 -6.48 -12.17 -12.47
CA GLU A 95 -7.75 -12.71 -11.97
C GLU A 95 -7.69 -14.23 -11.72
N GLU A 96 -6.76 -14.91 -12.38
CA GLU A 96 -6.46 -16.32 -12.19
C GLU A 96 -5.62 -16.60 -10.93
N TYR A 97 -5.51 -17.87 -10.56
CA TYR A 97 -4.77 -18.31 -9.37
C TYR A 97 -3.26 -17.96 -9.39
N ASN A 98 -2.65 -17.92 -10.57
CA ASN A 98 -1.20 -17.86 -10.77
C ASN A 98 -0.66 -16.43 -10.82
N ASN A 99 -0.71 -15.74 -9.69
CA ASN A 99 -0.13 -14.41 -9.54
C ASN A 99 1.39 -14.45 -9.41
N LYS A 100 2.00 -13.27 -9.46
CA LYS A 100 3.44 -13.06 -9.50
C LYS A 100 3.85 -11.95 -8.54
N ILE A 101 5.00 -12.14 -7.90
CA ILE A 101 5.73 -11.07 -7.23
C ILE A 101 7.04 -10.87 -7.98
N GLN A 102 7.45 -9.62 -8.13
CA GLN A 102 8.68 -9.28 -8.81
C GLN A 102 9.43 -8.21 -8.03
N VAL A 103 10.74 -8.40 -7.92
CA VAL A 103 11.65 -7.38 -7.36
C VAL A 103 12.28 -6.63 -8.51
N ILE A 104 12.26 -5.31 -8.44
CA ILE A 104 12.83 -4.41 -9.45
C ILE A 104 13.75 -3.41 -8.76
N THR A 105 14.78 -2.95 -9.45
CA THR A 105 15.73 -1.95 -8.94
C THR A 105 16.04 -0.94 -10.03
N LEU A 106 16.02 0.35 -9.70
CA LEU A 106 16.46 1.38 -10.64
C LEU A 106 17.98 1.32 -10.80
N ASP A 107 18.46 1.09 -12.02
CA ASP A 107 19.83 1.42 -12.39
C ASP A 107 19.90 2.93 -12.61
N GLU A 108 20.45 3.66 -11.64
CA GLU A 108 20.60 5.12 -11.67
C GLU A 108 21.48 5.59 -12.83
N ALA A 109 22.48 4.80 -13.24
CA ALA A 109 23.38 5.17 -14.34
C ALA A 109 22.68 5.07 -15.70
N GLN A 110 21.79 4.09 -15.87
CA GLN A 110 21.00 3.91 -17.09
C GLN A 110 19.66 4.66 -17.06
N GLY A 111 19.20 5.06 -15.88
CA GLY A 111 17.87 5.63 -15.66
C GLY A 111 16.75 4.68 -16.07
N LYS A 112 16.94 3.37 -15.86
CA LYS A 112 16.02 2.29 -16.22
C LYS A 112 15.91 1.27 -15.08
N PHE A 113 14.74 0.69 -14.93
CA PHE A 113 14.54 -0.40 -13.98
C PHE A 113 15.08 -1.72 -14.53
N ILE A 114 15.82 -2.42 -13.69
CA ILE A 114 16.24 -3.81 -13.88
C ILE A 114 15.31 -4.68 -13.04
N ALA A 115 14.67 -5.65 -13.68
CA ALA A 115 13.72 -6.54 -13.03
C ALA A 115 14.32 -7.93 -12.83
N GLN A 116 14.21 -8.48 -11.61
CA GLN A 116 14.51 -9.89 -11.36
C GLN A 116 13.41 -10.78 -11.96
N THR A 117 13.71 -12.08 -12.07
CA THR A 117 12.72 -13.08 -12.48
C THR A 117 11.54 -13.08 -11.51
N PRO A 118 10.29 -12.95 -12.00
CA PRO A 118 9.12 -13.01 -11.14
C PRO A 118 8.97 -14.41 -10.53
N PHE A 119 8.53 -14.48 -9.28
CA PHE A 119 8.22 -15.73 -8.60
C PHE A 119 6.71 -15.88 -8.38
N ALA A 120 6.25 -17.12 -8.30
CA ALA A 120 4.83 -17.43 -8.21
C ALA A 120 4.25 -17.06 -6.84
N HIS A 121 3.02 -16.55 -6.84
CA HIS A 121 2.22 -16.28 -5.66
C HIS A 121 0.79 -16.76 -5.90
N HIS A 122 0.21 -17.42 -4.91
CA HIS A 122 -1.18 -17.86 -4.99
C HIS A 122 -2.09 -16.66 -4.71
N TYR A 123 -2.94 -16.31 -5.68
CA TYR A 123 -3.79 -15.12 -5.66
C TYR A 123 -3.01 -13.78 -5.64
N PRO A 124 -3.66 -12.66 -5.97
CA PRO A 124 -3.04 -11.34 -5.84
C PRO A 124 -2.62 -11.09 -4.39
N ALA A 125 -1.41 -10.59 -4.18
CA ALA A 125 -0.97 -10.26 -2.84
C ALA A 125 -1.74 -9.04 -2.33
N THR A 126 -2.41 -9.17 -1.17
CA THR A 126 -3.20 -8.07 -0.60
C THR A 126 -2.33 -6.95 -0.03
N LYS A 127 -1.10 -7.29 0.37
CA LYS A 127 -0.04 -6.36 0.76
C LYS A 127 1.32 -7.02 0.58
N ILE A 128 2.36 -6.20 0.44
CA ILE A 128 3.77 -6.60 0.35
C ILE A 128 4.55 -5.66 1.26
N MET A 129 5.49 -6.16 2.06
CA MET A 129 6.38 -5.33 2.87
C MET A 129 7.75 -5.99 3.00
N TRP A 130 8.79 -5.17 2.96
CA TRP A 130 10.14 -5.62 3.35
C TRP A 130 10.28 -5.64 4.86
N ILE A 131 11.20 -6.47 5.36
CA ILE A 131 11.59 -6.43 6.77
C ILE A 131 12.04 -5.00 7.14
N PRO A 132 11.59 -4.45 8.28
CA PRO A 132 11.97 -3.10 8.72
C PRO A 132 13.38 -3.06 9.33
N ASP A 133 14.37 -3.48 8.55
CA ASP A 133 15.79 -3.47 8.94
C ASP A 133 16.56 -2.38 8.17
N MET A 134 16.59 -1.19 8.75
CA MET A 134 17.35 -0.05 8.20
C MET A 134 18.87 -0.20 8.37
N LYS A 135 19.35 -1.19 9.14
CA LYS A 135 20.78 -1.40 9.38
C LYS A 135 21.39 -2.48 8.50
N GLY A 136 20.56 -3.27 7.80
CA GLY A 136 21.01 -4.41 6.99
C GLY A 136 21.65 -5.53 7.82
N THR A 137 21.23 -5.67 9.06
CA THR A 137 21.73 -6.68 10.02
C THR A 137 21.00 -8.01 9.94
N CYS A 138 19.80 -8.02 9.37
CA CYS A 138 18.95 -9.18 9.18
C CYS A 138 19.09 -9.71 7.75
N PRO A 139 18.71 -10.98 7.51
CA PRO A 139 18.50 -11.47 6.16
C PRO A 139 17.51 -10.57 5.40
N ASP A 140 17.70 -10.47 4.09
CA ASP A 140 16.84 -9.67 3.24
C ASP A 140 15.50 -10.38 3.04
N LEU A 141 14.53 -10.07 3.90
CA LEU A 141 13.23 -10.72 3.94
C LEU A 141 12.14 -9.83 3.35
N LEU A 142 11.23 -10.48 2.63
CA LEU A 142 10.03 -9.90 2.06
C LEU A 142 8.83 -10.68 2.58
N ALA A 143 7.80 -9.99 3.06
CA ALA A 143 6.54 -10.58 3.48
C ALA A 143 5.44 -10.27 2.45
N THR A 144 4.57 -11.25 2.18
CA THR A 144 3.40 -11.08 1.31
C THR A 144 2.17 -11.73 1.95
N SER A 145 1.01 -11.07 1.83
CA SER A 145 -0.27 -11.61 2.31
C SER A 145 -1.18 -12.01 1.15
N GLY A 146 -2.08 -12.96 1.40
CA GLY A 146 -3.12 -13.40 0.47
C GLY A 146 -4.00 -14.41 1.18
N ASP A 147 -3.91 -15.67 0.79
CA ASP A 147 -4.44 -16.81 1.55
C ASP A 147 -3.67 -17.10 2.84
N TYR A 148 -2.34 -16.94 2.80
CA TYR A 148 -1.45 -17.06 3.95
C TYR A 148 -0.48 -15.88 3.98
N LEU A 149 0.13 -15.65 5.14
CA LEU A 149 1.26 -14.74 5.26
C LEU A 149 2.53 -15.55 4.95
N ARG A 150 3.28 -15.12 3.92
CA ARG A 150 4.50 -15.80 3.46
C ARG A 150 5.70 -14.91 3.67
N ILE A 151 6.80 -15.50 4.12
CA ILE A 151 8.11 -14.88 4.25
C ILE A 151 9.03 -15.45 3.20
N TRP A 152 9.62 -14.57 2.40
CA TRP A 152 10.53 -14.87 1.32
C TRP A 152 11.89 -14.28 1.65
N LYS A 153 12.96 -15.00 1.35
CA LYS A 153 14.32 -14.48 1.35
C LYS A 153 14.70 -14.08 -0.06
N VAL A 154 15.08 -12.82 -0.21
CA VAL A 154 15.48 -12.24 -1.49
C VAL A 154 17.02 -12.25 -1.57
N GLY A 155 17.55 -13.04 -2.49
CA GLY A 155 18.93 -13.01 -2.91
C GLY A 155 19.15 -12.05 -4.09
N ASP A 156 20.40 -11.94 -4.54
CA ASP A 156 20.72 -11.10 -5.71
C ASP A 156 20.12 -11.66 -7.01
N ASN A 157 20.03 -13.00 -7.12
CA ASN A 157 19.58 -13.70 -8.33
C ASN A 157 18.39 -14.65 -8.10
N ASP A 158 18.07 -14.99 -6.86
CA ASP A 158 17.01 -15.94 -6.52
C ASP A 158 16.14 -15.45 -5.36
N VAL A 159 14.89 -15.90 -5.34
CA VAL A 159 13.97 -15.67 -4.22
C VAL A 159 13.48 -17.02 -3.73
N LYS A 160 13.59 -17.26 -2.42
CA LYS A 160 13.21 -18.53 -1.79
C LYS A 160 12.14 -18.28 -0.73
N MET A 161 11.09 -19.09 -0.73
CA MET A 161 10.11 -19.08 0.36
C MET A 161 10.77 -19.72 1.60
N GLU A 162 10.88 -18.97 2.68
CA GLU A 162 11.47 -19.43 3.94
C GLU A 162 10.39 -19.94 4.90
N CYS A 163 9.24 -19.26 4.94
CA CYS A 163 8.20 -19.56 5.91
C CYS A 163 6.81 -19.26 5.34
N MET A 164 5.86 -20.14 5.62
CA MET A 164 4.43 -19.88 5.44
C MET A 164 3.77 -19.93 6.81
N LEU A 165 3.20 -18.81 7.24
CA LEU A 165 2.54 -18.68 8.54
C LEU A 165 1.10 -19.15 8.40
N ASN A 166 0.81 -20.30 8.99
CA ASN A 166 -0.50 -20.93 8.97
C ASN A 166 -0.95 -21.23 10.41
N ASN A 167 -2.08 -20.64 10.80
CA ASN A 167 -2.64 -20.76 12.14
C ASN A 167 -3.28 -22.15 12.37
N ASN A 168 -3.69 -22.85 11.31
CA ASN A 168 -4.37 -24.13 11.42
C ASN A 168 -3.64 -25.22 10.63
N GLN A 169 -2.86 -26.04 11.35
CA GLN A 169 -2.18 -27.20 10.74
C GLN A 169 -3.13 -28.35 10.41
N ASN A 170 -4.38 -28.32 10.91
CA ASN A 170 -5.34 -29.41 10.80
C ASN A 170 -6.45 -29.16 9.76
N SER A 171 -6.48 -27.99 9.11
CA SER A 171 -7.43 -27.70 8.04
C SER A 171 -6.76 -26.99 6.89
N ASP A 172 -7.06 -27.40 5.66
CA ASP A 172 -6.61 -26.73 4.44
C ASP A 172 -7.29 -25.37 4.19
N PHE A 173 -8.19 -24.95 5.08
CA PHE A 173 -8.95 -23.71 4.94
C PHE A 173 -8.52 -22.66 5.97
N CYS A 174 -7.97 -21.56 5.48
CA CYS A 174 -7.73 -20.34 6.24
C CYS A 174 -8.51 -19.17 5.61
N ALA A 175 -9.03 -18.28 6.45
CA ALA A 175 -9.67 -17.06 5.99
C ALA A 175 -8.62 -16.15 5.33
N PRO A 176 -8.92 -15.55 4.16
CA PRO A 176 -7.97 -14.71 3.45
C PRO A 176 -7.61 -13.47 4.26
N LEU A 177 -6.33 -13.12 4.21
CA LEU A 177 -5.76 -11.97 4.88
C LEU A 177 -6.00 -10.70 4.05
N THR A 178 -6.57 -9.69 4.69
CA THR A 178 -6.92 -8.41 4.07
C THR A 178 -5.75 -7.42 4.05
N SER A 179 -4.85 -7.53 5.04
CA SER A 179 -3.64 -6.73 5.20
C SER A 179 -2.71 -7.39 6.23
N PHE A 180 -1.53 -6.82 6.38
CA PHE A 180 -0.62 -7.10 7.48
C PHE A 180 0.30 -5.90 7.73
N ASP A 181 0.97 -5.87 8.88
CA ASP A 181 2.00 -4.89 9.17
C ASP A 181 3.17 -5.54 9.90
N TRP A 182 4.38 -5.09 9.57
CA TRP A 182 5.61 -5.57 10.18
C TRP A 182 6.07 -4.56 11.22
N ASN A 183 6.22 -5.01 12.46
CA ASN A 183 6.55 -4.13 13.56
C ASN A 183 7.97 -3.55 13.40
N GLU A 184 8.05 -2.22 13.23
CA GLU A 184 9.32 -1.51 13.01
C GLU A 184 10.16 -1.36 14.29
N VAL A 185 9.57 -1.58 15.48
CA VAL A 185 10.27 -1.56 16.77
C VAL A 185 10.88 -2.92 17.09
N ASP A 186 10.15 -4.00 16.81
CA ASP A 186 10.59 -5.38 16.97
C ASP A 186 10.34 -6.17 15.66
N PRO A 187 11.33 -6.27 14.77
CA PRO A 187 11.21 -6.98 13.47
C PRO A 187 10.88 -8.47 13.59
N ASN A 188 10.80 -9.03 14.79
CA ASN A 188 10.32 -10.39 15.00
C ASN A 188 8.80 -10.45 15.16
N LEU A 189 8.08 -9.33 15.11
CA LEU A 189 6.63 -9.31 15.20
C LEU A 189 6.00 -8.89 13.88
N ILE A 190 5.05 -9.67 13.41
CA ILE A 190 4.23 -9.37 12.23
C ILE A 190 2.76 -9.65 12.56
N GLY A 191 1.88 -8.73 12.23
CA GLY A 191 0.45 -8.79 12.53
C GLY A 191 -0.35 -8.81 11.25
N ALA A 192 -1.35 -9.67 11.14
CA ALA A 192 -2.21 -9.79 9.96
C ALA A 192 -3.68 -9.61 10.33
N SER A 193 -4.44 -8.93 9.47
CA SER A 193 -5.89 -8.77 9.56
C SER A 193 -6.59 -9.70 8.57
N SER A 194 -7.81 -10.13 8.91
CA SER A 194 -8.54 -11.13 8.16
C SER A 194 -10.04 -10.80 8.05
N ILE A 195 -10.70 -11.39 7.04
CA ILE A 195 -12.15 -11.29 6.87
C ILE A 195 -12.92 -12.04 7.96
N ASP A 196 -12.29 -12.97 8.68
CA ASP A 196 -12.91 -13.72 9.79
C ASP A 196 -12.98 -12.93 11.09
N THR A 197 -12.92 -11.59 11.00
CA THR A 197 -12.97 -10.63 12.11
C THR A 197 -11.77 -10.65 13.06
N THR A 198 -10.74 -11.46 12.75
CA THR A 198 -9.56 -11.60 13.61
C THR A 198 -8.35 -10.80 13.17
N CYS A 199 -7.53 -10.42 14.16
CA CYS A 199 -6.14 -10.07 13.98
C CYS A 199 -5.26 -11.19 14.57
N THR A 200 -4.28 -11.65 13.81
CA THR A 200 -3.30 -12.66 14.25
C THR A 200 -1.92 -12.03 14.31
N ILE A 201 -1.26 -12.15 15.47
CA ILE A 201 0.10 -11.68 15.69
C ILE A 201 1.04 -12.88 15.76
N TRP A 202 2.10 -12.82 14.97
CA TRP A 202 3.09 -13.87 14.84
C TRP A 202 4.42 -13.41 15.44
N GLY A 203 5.07 -14.33 16.15
CA GLY A 203 6.48 -14.23 16.50
C GLY A 203 7.32 -14.94 15.43
N LEU A 204 8.25 -14.22 14.82
CA LEU A 204 9.20 -14.72 13.82
C LEU A 204 10.56 -14.96 14.47
N GLU A 205 11.16 -16.10 14.13
CA GLU A 205 12.56 -16.37 14.41
C GLU A 205 13.36 -16.08 13.14
N THR A 206 13.63 -14.80 12.91
CA THR A 206 14.36 -14.32 11.71
C THR A 206 15.84 -14.73 11.69
N GLN A 207 16.35 -15.19 12.84
CA GLN A 207 17.72 -15.60 13.17
C GLN A 207 18.81 -14.53 12.99
N GLN A 208 19.72 -14.56 13.95
CA GLN A 208 20.63 -13.50 14.36
C GLN A 208 21.93 -13.47 13.56
N VAL A 209 22.29 -12.27 13.08
CA VAL A 209 23.63 -11.82 12.69
C VAL A 209 24.30 -12.62 11.56
N ILE A 210 24.48 -11.93 10.42
CA ILE A 210 25.33 -12.35 9.30
C ILE A 210 26.70 -12.81 9.86
N GLY A 211 27.03 -14.11 9.74
CA GLY A 211 28.35 -14.64 10.12
C GLY A 211 28.38 -15.86 11.04
N ARG A 212 27.25 -16.32 11.60
CA ARG A 212 27.17 -17.65 12.24
C ARG A 212 26.53 -18.65 11.28
N ALA A 213 27.22 -19.75 11.02
CA ALA A 213 26.72 -20.87 10.23
C ALA A 213 25.55 -21.55 10.96
N ASN A 214 24.34 -21.02 10.79
CA ASN A 214 23.11 -21.70 11.15
C ASN A 214 22.23 -21.85 9.90
N THR A 215 22.00 -23.11 9.55
CA THR A 215 21.28 -23.60 8.36
C THR A 215 19.76 -23.64 8.55
N LYS A 216 19.21 -22.93 9.53
CA LYS A 216 17.79 -23.01 9.87
C LYS A 216 17.01 -21.95 9.09
N SER A 217 15.93 -22.39 8.43
CA SER A 217 14.99 -21.51 7.75
C SER A 217 14.29 -20.58 8.75
N VAL A 218 13.75 -19.46 8.26
CA VAL A 218 12.89 -18.60 9.09
C VAL A 218 11.70 -19.42 9.56
N SER A 219 11.40 -19.36 10.86
CA SER A 219 10.23 -19.99 11.46
C SER A 219 9.30 -18.91 12.02
N GLY A 220 8.02 -19.24 12.17
CA GLY A 220 7.07 -18.36 12.84
C GLY A 220 6.04 -19.15 13.63
N HIS A 221 5.62 -18.60 14.76
CA HIS A 221 4.61 -19.16 15.63
C HIS A 221 3.54 -18.12 15.95
N VAL A 222 2.31 -18.57 16.18
CA VAL A 222 1.23 -17.70 16.61
C VAL A 222 1.55 -17.22 18.02
N LYS A 223 1.74 -15.91 18.18
CA LYS A 223 1.89 -15.29 19.50
C LYS A 223 0.52 -15.07 20.14
N THR A 224 -0.43 -14.58 19.35
CA THR A 224 -1.82 -14.41 19.77
C THR A 224 -2.73 -14.29 18.54
N GLN A 225 -4.00 -14.66 18.71
CA GLN A 225 -5.08 -14.36 17.79
C GLN A 225 -6.24 -13.83 18.60
N LEU A 226 -6.85 -12.75 18.14
CA LEU A 226 -8.00 -12.14 18.80
C LEU A 226 -9.07 -11.72 17.80
N ILE A 227 -10.31 -11.72 18.25
CA ILE A 227 -11.42 -11.08 17.54
C ILE A 227 -11.23 -9.57 17.71
N ALA A 228 -10.81 -8.89 16.65
CA ALA A 228 -10.50 -7.46 16.71
C ALA A 228 -11.76 -6.61 16.50
N HIS A 229 -12.64 -7.05 15.60
CA HIS A 229 -13.86 -6.33 15.23
C HIS A 229 -15.07 -7.28 15.20
N ASP A 230 -16.25 -6.69 15.13
CA ASP A 230 -17.53 -7.41 15.07
C ASP A 230 -17.87 -7.81 13.62
N LYS A 231 -17.06 -7.33 12.66
CA LYS A 231 -17.12 -7.60 11.21
C LYS A 231 -15.69 -7.74 10.67
N GLU A 232 -15.54 -7.91 9.35
CA GLU A 232 -14.26 -8.07 8.67
C GLU A 232 -13.25 -6.98 9.07
N VAL A 233 -12.00 -7.37 9.32
CA VAL A 233 -10.91 -6.42 9.57
C VAL A 233 -10.22 -6.12 8.24
N TYR A 234 -10.02 -4.85 7.89
CA TYR A 234 -9.46 -4.47 6.58
C TYR A 234 -8.01 -4.00 6.63
N ASP A 235 -7.55 -3.47 7.75
CA ASP A 235 -6.16 -3.09 7.92
C ASP A 235 -5.72 -3.17 9.39
N ILE A 236 -4.41 -3.33 9.57
CA ILE A 236 -3.71 -3.36 10.85
C ILE A 236 -2.42 -2.55 10.70
N ALA A 237 -2.03 -1.79 11.73
CA ALA A 237 -0.72 -1.16 11.77
C ALA A 237 -0.19 -1.02 13.20
N PHE A 238 1.07 -1.39 13.40
CA PHE A 238 1.79 -1.21 14.65
C PHE A 238 2.14 0.26 14.88
N SER A 239 2.06 0.68 16.14
CA SER A 239 2.57 1.97 16.55
C SER A 239 4.09 1.91 16.72
N ARG A 240 4.73 3.07 16.56
CA ARG A 240 6.15 3.27 16.87
C ARG A 240 6.36 4.15 18.10
N ALA A 241 5.27 4.51 18.80
CA ALA A 241 5.27 5.49 19.87
C ALA A 241 6.26 5.13 20.98
N GLY A 242 7.25 5.99 21.23
CA GLY A 242 8.22 5.82 22.31
C GLY A 242 9.00 4.49 22.27
N GLY A 243 9.11 3.85 21.10
CA GLY A 243 9.73 2.52 20.99
C GLY A 243 8.89 1.40 21.65
N ASN A 244 7.58 1.60 21.81
CA ASN A 244 6.68 0.59 22.31
C ASN A 244 6.25 -0.36 21.19
N ARG A 245 6.74 -1.60 21.25
CA ARG A 245 6.41 -2.66 20.29
C ARG A 245 5.03 -3.29 20.49
N ASP A 246 4.37 -3.01 21.61
CA ASP A 246 3.17 -3.75 22.04
C ASP A 246 1.86 -3.07 21.62
N ILE A 247 1.90 -1.91 20.95
CA ILE A 247 0.69 -1.20 20.53
C ILE A 247 0.45 -1.37 19.04
N PHE A 248 -0.78 -1.69 18.66
CA PHE A 248 -1.24 -1.67 17.27
C PHE A 248 -2.68 -1.17 17.18
N ALA A 249 -3.07 -0.71 15.99
CA ALA A 249 -4.44 -0.35 15.68
C ALA A 249 -4.96 -1.16 14.50
N SER A 250 -6.28 -1.35 14.43
CA SER A 250 -6.96 -1.95 13.29
C SER A 250 -8.21 -1.18 12.89
N VAL A 251 -8.62 -1.36 11.64
CA VAL A 251 -9.88 -0.85 11.08
C VAL A 251 -10.68 -1.96 10.43
N GLY A 252 -12.00 -1.82 10.40
CA GLY A 252 -12.87 -2.86 9.85
C GLY A 252 -14.15 -2.37 9.21
N ALA A 253 -14.94 -3.34 8.75
CA ALA A 253 -16.25 -3.19 8.14
C ALA A 253 -17.33 -2.69 9.11
N ASP A 254 -17.04 -2.66 10.41
CA ASP A 254 -17.87 -2.02 11.43
C ASP A 254 -17.73 -0.48 11.46
N GLY A 255 -16.80 0.08 10.68
CA GLY A 255 -16.57 1.51 10.58
C GLY A 255 -15.81 2.11 11.77
N SER A 256 -15.08 1.28 12.53
CA SER A 256 -14.33 1.72 13.71
C SER A 256 -12.81 1.61 13.52
N VAL A 257 -12.08 2.45 14.26
CA VAL A 257 -10.65 2.29 14.52
C VAL A 257 -10.49 1.86 15.97
N ARG A 258 -9.82 0.73 16.19
CA ARG A 258 -9.60 0.14 17.51
C ARG A 258 -8.11 0.05 17.82
N LEU A 259 -7.73 0.41 19.04
CA LEU A 259 -6.38 0.35 19.57
C LEU A 259 -6.24 -0.84 20.53
N PHE A 260 -5.14 -1.57 20.42
CA PHE A 260 -4.86 -2.77 21.19
C PHE A 260 -3.46 -2.68 21.82
N ASP A 261 -3.33 -3.24 23.03
CA ASP A 261 -2.06 -3.44 23.70
C ASP A 261 -1.80 -4.94 23.84
N LEU A 262 -0.74 -5.46 23.23
CA LEU A 262 -0.35 -6.87 23.28
C LEU A 262 -0.11 -7.39 24.69
N ARG A 263 0.10 -6.50 25.67
CA ARG A 263 0.26 -6.86 27.08
C ARG A 263 -1.09 -7.01 27.79
N ASN A 264 -2.15 -6.43 27.25
CA ASN A 264 -3.52 -6.52 27.77
C ASN A 264 -4.54 -6.60 26.62
N LEU A 265 -4.81 -7.82 26.18
CA LEU A 265 -5.72 -8.12 25.08
C LEU A 265 -7.15 -8.41 25.54
N GLU A 266 -7.44 -8.33 26.84
CA GLU A 266 -8.80 -8.49 27.36
C GLU A 266 -9.69 -7.30 26.95
N THR A 267 -9.08 -6.15 26.68
CA THR A 267 -9.78 -4.92 26.30
C THR A 267 -9.11 -4.25 25.11
N SER A 268 -9.93 -3.65 24.25
CA SER A 268 -9.48 -2.74 23.19
C SER A 268 -10.12 -1.37 23.41
N THR A 269 -9.50 -0.32 22.87
CA THR A 269 -10.05 1.04 22.93
C THR A 269 -10.54 1.44 21.55
N ILE A 270 -11.84 1.71 21.41
CA ILE A 270 -12.38 2.34 20.19
C ILE A 270 -11.96 3.81 20.23
N ILE A 271 -11.12 4.23 19.28
CA ILE A 271 -10.60 5.61 19.24
C ILE A 271 -11.36 6.50 18.24
N TYR A 272 -12.06 5.87 17.29
CA TYR A 272 -12.91 6.53 16.31
C TYR A 272 -13.96 5.55 15.80
N GLU A 273 -15.16 6.06 15.58
CA GLU A 273 -16.24 5.34 14.90
C GLU A 273 -16.89 6.30 13.90
N ASN A 274 -16.97 5.89 12.63
CA ASN A 274 -17.66 6.67 11.62
C ASN A 274 -19.16 6.75 11.96
N MET A 275 -19.73 7.95 11.94
CA MET A 275 -21.14 8.21 12.24
C MET A 275 -22.09 7.32 11.42
N SER A 276 -21.78 7.10 10.15
CA SER A 276 -22.59 6.25 9.25
C SER A 276 -22.25 4.76 9.34
N ARG A 277 -21.29 4.38 10.20
CA ARG A 277 -20.70 3.02 10.28
C ARG A 277 -20.26 2.49 8.92
N THR A 278 -19.88 3.40 8.00
CA THR A 278 -19.30 3.02 6.72
C THR A 278 -17.94 2.36 6.99
N PRO A 279 -17.63 1.22 6.35
CA PRO A 279 -16.35 0.55 6.52
C PRO A 279 -15.14 1.47 6.38
N LEU A 280 -14.15 1.30 7.25
CA LEU A 280 -12.86 1.97 7.14
C LEU A 280 -11.85 1.02 6.50
N LEU A 281 -11.15 1.46 5.45
CA LEU A 281 -10.40 0.56 4.56
C LEU A 281 -8.90 0.47 4.87
N ARG A 282 -8.30 1.56 5.34
CA ARG A 282 -6.86 1.67 5.61
C ARG A 282 -6.61 2.53 6.83
N LEU A 283 -5.51 2.24 7.54
CA LEU A 283 -4.98 3.15 8.55
C LEU A 283 -3.48 3.35 8.34
N ALA A 284 -2.99 4.54 8.62
CA ALA A 284 -1.55 4.77 8.74
C ALA A 284 -1.22 5.70 9.88
N TRP A 285 -0.23 5.27 10.66
CA TRP A 285 0.41 6.09 11.67
C TRP A 285 1.35 7.08 11.01
N ASN A 286 1.35 8.30 11.55
CA ASN A 286 2.35 9.29 11.21
C ASN A 286 3.73 8.79 11.67
N ARG A 287 4.72 8.94 10.79
CA ARG A 287 6.07 8.37 10.96
C ARG A 287 6.93 9.14 11.96
N GLN A 288 6.60 10.41 12.22
CA GLN A 288 7.37 11.33 13.06
C GLN A 288 6.62 11.67 14.36
N ASP A 289 5.29 11.82 14.32
CA ASP A 289 4.46 12.06 15.50
C ASP A 289 3.42 10.93 15.65
N PRO A 290 3.63 9.96 16.57
CA PRO A 290 2.78 8.80 16.70
C PRO A 290 1.39 9.13 17.26
N ASN A 291 1.08 10.37 17.65
CA ASN A 291 -0.27 10.73 18.08
C ASN A 291 -1.25 10.81 16.90
N TYR A 292 -0.77 10.96 15.66
CA TYR A 292 -1.64 11.09 14.50
C TYR A 292 -1.81 9.79 13.73
N ILE A 293 -3.07 9.49 13.40
CA ILE A 293 -3.47 8.39 12.52
C ILE A 293 -4.34 8.97 11.40
N ALA A 294 -4.09 8.55 10.16
CA ALA A 294 -4.96 8.82 9.03
C ALA A 294 -5.76 7.57 8.65
N THR A 295 -7.02 7.75 8.25
CA THR A 295 -7.88 6.68 7.72
C THR A 295 -8.86 7.24 6.69
N PHE A 296 -9.50 6.39 5.90
CA PHE A 296 -10.58 6.77 5.01
C PHE A 296 -11.65 5.69 4.93
N ALA A 297 -12.89 6.12 4.73
CA ALA A 297 -14.03 5.22 4.59
C ALA A 297 -14.17 4.68 3.16
N MET A 298 -14.88 3.56 3.03
CA MET A 298 -15.21 2.96 1.74
C MET A 298 -16.01 3.94 0.87
N ASN A 299 -15.59 4.10 -0.38
CA ASN A 299 -16.17 5.04 -1.35
C ASN A 299 -16.14 6.51 -0.86
N SER A 300 -15.19 6.85 0.01
CA SER A 300 -14.96 8.23 0.47
C SER A 300 -13.99 8.94 -0.46
N MET A 301 -14.24 10.23 -0.68
CA MET A 301 -13.29 11.18 -1.29
C MET A 301 -12.48 11.94 -0.23
N GLU A 302 -12.78 11.70 1.05
CA GLU A 302 -12.17 12.38 2.18
C GLU A 302 -11.27 11.45 3.00
N VAL A 303 -10.13 11.98 3.48
CA VAL A 303 -9.28 11.36 4.50
C VAL A 303 -9.55 11.99 5.86
N THR A 304 -9.75 11.16 6.87
CA THR A 304 -9.92 11.56 8.26
C THR A 304 -8.58 11.50 9.00
N ILE A 305 -8.19 12.58 9.66
CA ILE A 305 -7.02 12.65 10.55
C ILE A 305 -7.49 12.61 12.01
N LEU A 306 -6.93 11.69 12.78
CA LEU A 306 -7.23 11.44 14.19
C LEU A 306 -6.03 11.82 15.05
N ASP A 307 -6.28 12.32 16.26
CA ASP A 307 -5.27 12.56 17.29
C ASP A 307 -5.59 11.69 18.52
N LEU A 308 -4.66 10.82 18.90
CA LEU A 308 -4.84 9.91 20.05
C LEU A 308 -4.95 10.62 21.40
N ARG A 309 -4.60 11.91 21.47
CA ARG A 309 -4.79 12.74 22.65
C ARG A 309 -6.22 13.28 22.75
N VAL A 310 -6.97 13.27 21.65
CA VAL A 310 -8.35 13.73 21.54
C VAL A 310 -9.20 12.64 20.86
N LEU A 311 -9.65 11.67 21.66
CA LEU A 311 -10.39 10.51 21.15
C LEU A 311 -11.78 10.90 20.63
N PHE A 312 -12.35 10.02 19.79
CA PHE A 312 -13.71 10.06 19.23
C PHE A 312 -13.98 11.18 18.22
N THR A 313 -13.20 12.25 18.20
CA THR A 313 -13.39 13.37 17.27
C THR A 313 -12.20 13.50 16.33
N PRO A 314 -12.41 13.53 15.00
CA PRO A 314 -11.34 13.79 14.07
C PRO A 314 -10.82 15.22 14.22
N VAL A 315 -9.50 15.41 14.09
CA VAL A 315 -8.86 16.73 14.21
C VAL A 315 -8.80 17.47 12.87
N ALA A 316 -8.87 16.74 11.76
CA ALA A 316 -9.00 17.31 10.42
C ALA A 316 -9.63 16.30 9.45
N THR A 317 -10.19 16.84 8.37
CA THR A 317 -10.62 16.10 7.19
C THR A 317 -9.93 16.73 5.98
N LEU A 318 -9.33 15.90 5.12
CA LEU A 318 -8.72 16.32 3.87
C LEU A 318 -9.70 16.02 2.74
N ASP A 319 -10.21 17.07 2.10
CA ASP A 319 -11.26 16.99 1.07
C ASP A 319 -10.84 17.85 -0.14
N ASN A 320 -10.47 17.18 -1.24
CA ASN A 320 -10.13 17.81 -2.52
C ASN A 320 -10.12 16.77 -3.66
N HIS A 321 -9.99 15.48 -3.33
CA HIS A 321 -10.16 14.39 -4.29
C HIS A 321 -11.56 14.40 -4.91
N ARG A 322 -11.64 14.01 -6.19
CA ARG A 322 -12.90 13.99 -6.97
C ARG A 322 -13.44 12.58 -7.22
N ALA A 323 -12.76 11.59 -6.68
CA ALA A 323 -13.15 10.19 -6.70
C ALA A 323 -12.61 9.46 -5.46
N PHE A 324 -12.87 8.16 -5.37
CA PHE A 324 -12.61 7.41 -4.14
C PHE A 324 -11.12 7.24 -3.85
N ILE A 325 -10.75 7.43 -2.59
CA ILE A 325 -9.37 7.26 -2.13
C ILE A 325 -9.02 5.77 -2.08
N ASN A 326 -7.81 5.45 -2.55
CA ASN A 326 -7.25 4.10 -2.55
C ASN A 326 -6.01 3.96 -1.64
N GLY A 327 -5.26 5.04 -1.44
CA GLY A 327 -3.97 4.98 -0.77
C GLY A 327 -3.64 6.20 0.07
N LEU A 328 -2.87 5.97 1.13
CA LEU A 328 -2.33 6.98 2.02
C LEU A 328 -0.88 6.63 2.41
N ALA A 329 -0.03 7.64 2.55
CA ALA A 329 1.34 7.47 3.01
C ALA A 329 1.83 8.74 3.70
N TRP A 330 2.14 8.64 4.99
CA TRP A 330 2.80 9.72 5.73
C TRP A 330 4.25 9.91 5.27
N ALA A 331 4.69 11.17 5.22
CA ALA A 331 6.08 11.47 4.93
C ALA A 331 6.99 10.92 6.04
N PRO A 332 8.10 10.25 5.68
CA PRO A 332 9.03 9.73 6.66
C PRO A 332 9.93 10.82 7.26
N HIS A 333 10.01 12.00 6.66
CA HIS A 333 10.87 13.11 7.10
C HIS A 333 10.12 14.29 7.72
N SER A 334 8.78 14.29 7.69
CA SER A 334 7.94 15.38 8.18
C SER A 334 6.75 14.85 8.97
N SER A 335 6.48 15.45 10.13
CA SER A 335 5.28 15.15 10.92
C SER A 335 4.03 15.83 10.39
N CYS A 336 4.14 16.75 9.43
CA CYS A 336 2.99 17.48 8.89
C CYS A 336 2.67 17.15 7.43
N HIS A 337 3.43 16.27 6.78
CA HIS A 337 3.16 15.89 5.39
C HIS A 337 2.56 14.50 5.26
N ILE A 338 1.47 14.41 4.51
CA ILE A 338 0.83 13.15 4.11
C ILE A 338 0.54 13.20 2.62
N CYS A 339 0.72 12.06 1.94
CA CYS A 339 0.31 11.89 0.56
C CYS A 339 -0.91 10.96 0.46
N THR A 340 -1.85 11.31 -0.39
CA THR A 340 -3.08 10.55 -0.67
C THR A 340 -3.19 10.27 -2.15
N ALA A 341 -3.83 9.17 -2.53
CA ALA A 341 -4.02 8.79 -3.92
C ALA A 341 -5.40 8.17 -4.15
N ALA A 342 -6.02 8.47 -5.29
CA ALA A 342 -7.42 8.15 -5.56
C ALA A 342 -7.72 7.73 -7.01
N ASP A 343 -8.97 7.35 -7.25
CA ASP A 343 -9.55 7.00 -8.56
C ASP A 343 -9.63 8.20 -9.53
N ASP A 344 -9.39 9.42 -9.06
CA ASP A 344 -9.36 10.64 -9.90
C ASP A 344 -8.03 10.81 -10.63
N CYS A 345 -7.19 9.77 -10.60
CA CYS A 345 -5.83 9.75 -11.14
C CYS A 345 -4.87 10.71 -10.42
N GLN A 346 -5.24 11.28 -9.27
CA GLN A 346 -4.40 12.24 -8.55
C GLN A 346 -3.68 11.62 -7.36
N ALA A 347 -2.43 12.05 -7.18
CA ALA A 347 -1.72 11.96 -5.92
C ALA A 347 -1.56 13.38 -5.34
N LEU A 348 -2.05 13.60 -4.13
CA LEU A 348 -2.05 14.90 -3.46
C LEU A 348 -1.14 14.86 -2.23
N ILE A 349 -0.31 15.88 -2.03
CA ILE A 349 0.46 16.08 -0.80
C ILE A 349 -0.19 17.19 0.00
N TRP A 350 -0.41 16.93 1.29
CA TRP A 350 -1.07 17.84 2.21
C TRP A 350 -0.10 18.30 3.28
N ASP A 351 -0.23 19.55 3.71
CA ASP A 351 0.40 20.07 4.91
C ASP A 351 -0.64 20.24 6.02
N ILE A 352 -0.48 19.47 7.10
CA ILE A 352 -1.36 19.49 8.26
C ILE A 352 -0.82 20.40 9.39
N GLN A 353 0.23 21.18 9.17
CA GLN A 353 0.85 22.03 10.20
C GLN A 353 -0.13 23.07 10.78
N SER A 354 -1.08 23.54 9.98
CA SER A 354 -2.07 24.55 10.39
C SER A 354 -3.19 24.01 11.27
N MET A 355 -3.26 22.69 11.52
CA MET A 355 -4.30 22.09 12.38
C MET A 355 -4.35 22.76 13.77
N PRO A 356 -5.55 22.97 14.34
CA PRO A 356 -6.85 22.48 13.87
C PRO A 356 -7.55 23.41 12.86
N ARG A 357 -6.85 24.41 12.28
CA ARG A 357 -7.44 25.20 11.18
C ARG A 357 -7.71 24.27 9.99
N ALA A 358 -8.78 24.56 9.26
CA ALA A 358 -9.13 23.82 8.05
C ALA A 358 -7.96 23.82 7.07
N ILE A 359 -7.75 22.67 6.43
CA ILE A 359 -6.76 22.48 5.38
C ILE A 359 -7.55 22.52 4.07
N GLU A 360 -7.47 23.64 3.36
CA GLU A 360 -8.32 23.89 2.19
C GLU A 360 -7.75 23.23 0.92
N ASP A 361 -6.44 23.33 0.71
CA ASP A 361 -5.79 22.88 -0.51
C ASP A 361 -4.55 22.02 -0.23
N PRO A 362 -4.28 21.00 -1.08
CA PRO A 362 -3.01 20.30 -1.08
C PRO A 362 -1.86 21.22 -1.52
N ILE A 363 -0.67 20.99 -0.99
CA ILE A 363 0.54 21.77 -1.34
C ILE A 363 1.18 21.31 -2.66
N LEU A 364 0.91 20.07 -3.08
CA LEU A 364 1.38 19.50 -4.33
C LEU A 364 0.34 18.54 -4.89
N ALA A 365 0.20 18.52 -6.22
CA ALA A 365 -0.66 17.58 -6.93
C ALA A 365 0.09 16.98 -8.12
N TYR A 366 -0.03 15.66 -8.29
CA TYR A 366 0.43 14.93 -9.46
C TYR A 366 -0.75 14.21 -10.11
N THR A 367 -0.79 14.20 -11.45
CA THR A 367 -1.83 13.49 -12.21
C THR A 367 -1.20 12.34 -12.98
N ALA A 368 -1.53 11.11 -12.59
CA ALA A 368 -1.13 9.89 -13.26
C ALA A 368 -1.97 9.64 -14.53
N ALA A 369 -1.56 8.66 -15.34
CA ALA A 369 -2.27 8.32 -16.57
C ALA A 369 -3.56 7.51 -16.37
N ALA A 370 -3.80 6.99 -15.15
CA ALA A 370 -5.00 6.24 -14.76
C ALA A 370 -5.19 6.26 -13.24
N GLU A 371 -6.23 5.57 -12.75
CA GLU A 371 -6.54 5.50 -11.32
C GLU A 371 -5.37 4.96 -10.51
N ILE A 372 -4.99 5.67 -9.45
CA ILE A 372 -3.85 5.27 -8.62
C ILE A 372 -4.33 4.22 -7.61
N ASN A 373 -3.81 3.00 -7.75
CA ASN A 373 -4.19 1.84 -6.95
C ASN A 373 -3.49 1.82 -5.59
N GLN A 374 -2.21 2.19 -5.56
CA GLN A 374 -1.39 2.18 -4.34
C GLN A 374 -0.32 3.26 -4.40
N ILE A 375 0.02 3.79 -3.21
CA ILE A 375 1.07 4.78 -3.00
C ILE A 375 1.96 4.36 -1.83
N GLN A 376 3.27 4.60 -1.93
CA GLN A 376 4.23 4.37 -0.85
C GLN A 376 5.32 5.43 -0.86
N TRP A 377 5.60 6.03 0.29
CA TRP A 377 6.73 6.94 0.47
C TRP A 377 7.99 6.16 0.85
N SER A 378 9.12 6.45 0.20
CA SER A 378 10.37 5.77 0.52
C SER A 378 10.95 6.30 1.84
N SER A 379 11.12 5.41 2.82
CA SER A 379 11.77 5.77 4.09
C SER A 379 13.30 5.91 3.96
N VAL A 380 13.91 5.28 2.95
CA VAL A 380 15.35 5.34 2.70
C VAL A 380 15.71 6.49 1.76
N GLN A 381 14.81 6.87 0.86
CA GLN A 381 14.94 8.04 0.00
C GLN A 381 13.73 8.98 0.20
N PRO A 382 13.72 9.83 1.24
CA PRO A 382 12.56 10.63 1.62
C PRO A 382 12.05 11.61 0.56
N ASP A 383 12.83 11.89 -0.47
CA ASP A 383 12.43 12.74 -1.61
C ASP A 383 11.66 11.95 -2.68
N TRP A 384 11.33 10.67 -2.44
CA TRP A 384 10.74 9.79 -3.45
C TRP A 384 9.46 9.10 -2.98
N ILE A 385 8.45 9.15 -3.85
CA ILE A 385 7.18 8.46 -3.70
C ILE A 385 7.04 7.46 -4.85
N ALA A 386 6.53 6.27 -4.57
CA ALA A 386 6.12 5.30 -5.57
C ALA A 386 4.60 5.25 -5.68
N ILE A 387 4.09 5.26 -6.90
CA ILE A 387 2.69 5.03 -7.22
C ILE A 387 2.56 3.91 -8.25
N CYS A 388 1.46 3.16 -8.22
CA CYS A 388 1.12 2.24 -9.29
C CYS A 388 -0.31 2.45 -9.79
N TYR A 389 -0.49 2.28 -11.10
CA TYR A 389 -1.75 2.36 -11.80
C TYR A 389 -1.68 1.41 -13.01
N ASN A 390 -2.77 0.71 -13.34
CA ASN A 390 -2.76 -0.34 -14.38
C ASN A 390 -1.54 -1.27 -14.25
N ASN A 391 -0.73 -1.40 -15.30
CA ASN A 391 0.50 -2.17 -15.33
C ASN A 391 1.77 -1.30 -15.14
N SER A 392 1.62 -0.02 -14.81
CA SER A 392 2.72 0.92 -14.65
C SER A 392 3.04 1.18 -13.17
N LEU A 393 4.33 1.24 -12.87
CA LEU A 393 4.89 1.82 -11.65
C LEU A 393 5.61 3.11 -12.01
N GLU A 394 5.38 4.18 -11.26
CA GLU A 394 6.18 5.40 -11.32
C GLU A 394 6.78 5.70 -9.96
N ILE A 395 8.04 6.12 -9.96
CA ILE A 395 8.65 6.76 -8.81
C ILE A 395 8.83 8.25 -9.13
N LEU A 396 8.35 9.09 -8.24
CA LEU A 396 8.24 10.52 -8.37
C LEU A 396 9.16 11.17 -7.35
N ARG A 397 9.98 12.11 -7.82
CA ARG A 397 10.73 13.00 -6.94
C ARG A 397 9.83 14.16 -6.51
N ILE A 398 9.84 14.48 -5.22
CA ILE A 398 9.08 15.58 -4.62
C ILE A 398 9.96 16.75 -4.20
#